data_AF-A0A727F3N2-F1
#
_entry.id   AF-A0A727F3N2-F1
#
_cell.length_a   1.000
_cell.length_b   1.000
_cell.length_c   1.000
_cell.angle_alpha   90.00
_cell.angle_beta   90.00
_cell.angle_gamma   90.00
#
_symmetry.space_group_name_H-M   'P 1'
#
loop_
_entity.id
_entity.type
_entity.pdbx_description
1 polymer ?
#
loop_
_entity_poly.entity_id
_entity_poly.type
_entity_poly.pdbx_seq_one_letter_code
_entity_poly.pdbx_strand_id
1 'polypeptide(L)'
;NIQDGQQSDTQSETDPLPEVQNSEIASQATLLAGQSLLLGGFKQGKQIHSQNKIPLLGDIPVVGHLFRNDTTQVHSVIRLFLIKASVVNNGISHG
;
A
#
# COMPACT_ATOMS: atom_id res chain seq x y z
N ASN A 1 -16.61 10.60 -0.06
CA ASN A 1 -16.12 9.34 0.54
C ASN A 1 -15.53 8.47 -0.54
N ILE A 2 -14.22 8.31 -0.56
CA ILE A 2 -13.52 7.37 -1.43
C ILE A 2 -13.20 6.14 -0.58
N GLN A 3 -13.65 4.97 -1.01
CA GLN A 3 -13.41 3.67 -0.38
C GLN A 3 -12.48 2.90 -1.29
N ASP A 4 -11.18 2.91 -0.98
CA ASP A 4 -10.15 2.15 -1.71
C ASP A 4 -9.76 0.95 -0.84
N GLY A 5 -10.22 -0.25 -1.24
CA GLY A 5 -10.03 -1.49 -0.48
C GLY A 5 -8.75 -2.20 -0.88
N GLN A 6 -7.96 -2.66 0.08
CA GLN A 6 -6.86 -3.58 -0.17
C GLN A 6 -7.11 -4.91 0.52
N GLN A 7 -7.31 -5.95 -0.30
CA GLN A 7 -7.57 -7.32 0.14
C GLN A 7 -6.28 -7.95 0.67
N SER A 8 -6.26 -8.35 1.94
CA SER A 8 -5.23 -9.23 2.49
C SER A 8 -5.85 -10.61 2.68
N ASP A 9 -5.42 -11.59 1.89
CA ASP A 9 -5.83 -13.00 2.04
C ASP A 9 -5.27 -13.55 3.36
N THR A 10 -6.02 -13.40 4.45
CA THR A 10 -5.73 -14.08 5.72
C THR A 10 -6.60 -15.32 5.79
N GLN A 11 -6.01 -16.50 5.53
CA GLN A 11 -6.67 -17.78 5.67
C GLN A 11 -7.08 -18.01 7.14
N SER A 12 -8.37 -17.87 7.42
CA SER A 12 -9.02 -18.39 8.62
C SER A 12 -10.15 -19.32 8.18
N GLU A 13 -9.92 -20.62 8.33
CA GLU A 13 -10.70 -21.76 7.82
C GLU A 13 -12.12 -21.92 8.39
N THR A 14 -12.71 -20.91 9.04
CA THR A 14 -14.06 -21.09 9.64
C THR A 14 -15.10 -20.00 9.36
N ASP A 15 -14.75 -18.80 8.88
CA ASP A 15 -15.71 -17.85 8.26
C ASP A 15 -14.95 -16.60 7.76
N PRO A 16 -14.56 -16.49 6.47
CA PRO A 16 -13.84 -15.32 5.99
C PRO A 16 -14.80 -14.15 5.77
N LEU A 17 -15.11 -13.42 6.83
CA LEU A 17 -15.69 -12.09 6.70
C LEU A 17 -14.63 -11.15 6.09
N PRO A 18 -14.95 -10.37 5.05
CA PRO A 18 -14.01 -9.43 4.47
C PRO A 18 -13.64 -8.37 5.51
N GLU A 19 -12.34 -8.27 5.84
CA GLU A 19 -11.82 -7.15 6.62
C GLU A 19 -11.64 -5.95 5.70
N VAL A 20 -12.56 -4.98 5.76
CA VAL A 20 -12.46 -3.74 5.00
C VAL A 20 -11.72 -2.71 5.86
N GLN A 21 -10.51 -2.33 5.45
CA GLN A 21 -9.77 -1.25 6.08
C GLN A 21 -10.18 0.10 5.47
N ASN A 22 -10.91 0.92 6.23
CA ASN A 22 -11.33 2.26 5.79
C ASN A 22 -10.28 3.33 6.17
N SER A 23 -10.03 4.27 5.26
CA SER A 23 -9.24 5.48 5.53
C SER A 23 -10.06 6.73 5.17
N GLU A 24 -10.20 7.67 6.10
CA GLU A 24 -10.93 8.91 5.91
C GLU A 24 -9.99 10.12 6.06
N ILE A 25 -10.09 11.08 5.14
CA ILE A 25 -9.30 12.32 5.14
C ILE A 25 -10.26 13.51 5.06
N ALA A 26 -10.30 14.33 6.10
CA ALA A 26 -11.03 15.59 6.13
C ALA A 26 -10.06 16.77 5.93
N SER A 27 -10.21 17.50 4.83
CA SER A 27 -9.34 18.64 4.48
C SER A 27 -10.11 19.71 3.71
N GLN A 28 -9.76 20.98 3.92
CA GLN A 28 -10.30 22.12 3.18
C GLN A 28 -9.18 22.80 2.37
N ALA A 29 -9.45 23.09 1.10
CA ALA A 29 -8.51 23.77 0.21
C ALA A 29 -9.23 24.73 -0.75
N THR A 30 -8.56 25.80 -1.15
CA THR A 30 -9.05 26.76 -2.16
C THR A 30 -8.20 26.61 -3.42
N LEU A 31 -8.85 26.34 -4.56
CA LEU A 31 -8.18 26.08 -5.84
C LEU A 31 -8.81 26.93 -6.94
N LEU A 32 -7.98 27.41 -7.86
CA LEU A 32 -8.49 27.98 -9.11
C LEU A 32 -8.91 26.86 -10.06
N ALA A 33 -9.82 27.19 -10.98
CA ALA A 33 -10.26 26.28 -12.03
C ALA A 33 -9.06 25.72 -12.82
N GLY A 34 -9.02 24.41 -12.98
CA GLY A 34 -7.97 23.71 -13.73
C GLY A 34 -6.74 23.34 -12.92
N GLN A 35 -6.57 23.87 -11.70
CA GLN A 35 -5.44 23.52 -10.83
C GLN A 35 -5.62 22.15 -10.17
N SER A 36 -4.50 21.50 -9.89
CA SER A 36 -4.41 20.25 -9.13
C SER A 36 -3.72 20.51 -7.79
N LEU A 37 -4.14 19.78 -6.75
CA LEU A 37 -3.56 19.84 -5.41
C LEU A 37 -3.20 18.42 -4.95
N LEU A 38 -1.96 18.26 -4.47
CA LEU A 38 -1.56 17.08 -3.72
C LEU A 38 -1.96 17.30 -2.26
N LEU A 39 -2.95 16.54 -1.78
CA LEU A 39 -3.41 16.57 -0.40
C LEU A 39 -2.39 15.93 0.55
N GLY A 40 -1.68 14.92 0.06
CA GLY A 40 -0.68 14.19 0.82
C GLY A 40 -0.53 12.76 0.31
N GLY A 41 0.16 11.95 1.10
CA GLY A 41 0.40 10.55 0.81
C GLY A 41 1.11 9.87 1.97
N PHE A 42 1.19 8.55 1.89
CA PHE A 42 1.93 7.76 2.87
C PHE A 42 2.66 6.60 2.20
N LYS A 43 3.79 6.22 2.81
CA LYS A 43 4.61 5.09 2.39
C LYS A 43 4.40 3.95 3.38
N GLN A 44 4.01 2.80 2.89
CA GLN A 44 3.93 1.57 3.67
C GLN A 44 5.11 0.67 3.28
N GLY A 45 5.93 0.32 4.26
CA GLY A 45 7.05 -0.61 4.09
C GLY A 45 6.79 -1.92 4.82
N LYS A 46 7.12 -3.05 4.19
CA LYS A 46 7.15 -4.37 4.82
C LYS A 46 8.46 -5.05 4.48
N GLN A 47 9.24 -5.41 5.50
CA GLN A 47 10.46 -6.18 5.34
C GLN A 47 10.25 -7.57 5.95
N ILE A 48 10.46 -8.60 5.13
CA ILE A 48 10.38 -10.00 5.56
C ILE A 48 11.80 -10.56 5.48
N HIS A 49 12.30 -11.05 6.61
CA HIS A 49 13.57 -11.75 6.68
C HIS A 49 13.28 -13.23 6.93
N SER A 50 13.77 -14.09 6.04
CA SER A 50 13.63 -15.55 6.13
C SER A 50 15.01 -16.17 6.08
N GLN A 51 15.32 -17.02 7.04
CA GLN A 51 16.56 -17.76 7.11
C GLN A 51 16.26 -19.25 7.19
N ASN A 52 16.75 -19.99 6.21
CA ASN A 52 16.72 -21.45 6.20
C ASN A 52 18.15 -21.96 6.35
N LYS A 53 18.40 -22.90 7.27
CA LYS A 53 19.73 -23.48 7.47
C LYS A 53 19.67 -24.96 7.82
N ILE A 54 20.71 -25.70 7.45
CA ILE A 54 20.92 -27.06 7.96
C ILE A 54 21.48 -26.97 9.39
N PRO A 55 20.84 -27.59 10.40
CA PRO A 55 21.37 -27.63 11.77
C PRO A 55 22.76 -28.27 11.81
N LEU A 56 23.61 -27.86 12.76
CA LEU A 56 25.04 -28.22 12.89
C LEU A 56 25.93 -27.66 11.77
N LEU A 57 25.64 -27.94 10.50
CA LEU A 57 26.49 -27.51 9.37
C LEU A 57 26.41 -26.01 9.09
N GLY A 58 25.22 -25.43 9.22
CA GLY A 58 25.03 -24.00 9.06
C GLY A 58 25.82 -23.20 10.10
N ASP A 59 26.07 -23.74 11.30
CA ASP A 59 26.69 -23.01 12.41
C ASP A 59 28.22 -23.09 12.43
N ILE A 60 28.83 -23.78 11.46
CA ILE A 60 30.29 -23.90 11.38
C ILE A 60 30.90 -22.56 10.95
N PRO A 61 31.84 -21.99 11.72
CA PRO A 61 32.60 -20.81 11.29
C PRO A 61 33.29 -21.08 9.95
N VAL A 62 33.49 -20.04 9.13
CA VAL A 62 34.14 -20.11 7.80
C VAL A 62 33.28 -20.76 6.70
N VAL A 63 32.66 -21.93 6.94
CA VAL A 63 31.96 -22.69 5.89
C VAL A 63 30.43 -22.73 6.01
N GLY A 64 29.88 -22.30 7.15
CA GLY A 64 28.45 -22.41 7.43
C GLY A 64 27.54 -21.71 6.42
N HIS A 65 28.02 -20.64 5.77
CA HIS A 65 27.25 -19.89 4.76
C HIS A 65 26.87 -20.71 3.52
N LEU A 66 27.62 -21.79 3.20
CA LEU A 66 27.27 -22.70 2.10
C LEU A 66 26.06 -23.59 2.42
N PHE A 67 25.68 -23.69 3.69
CA PHE A 67 24.59 -24.53 4.20
C PHE A 67 23.44 -23.69 4.80
N ARG A 68 23.42 -22.39 4.50
CA ARG A 68 22.33 -21.47 4.85
C ARG A 68 21.83 -20.76 3.59
N ASN A 69 20.56 -20.38 3.62
CA ASN A 69 19.93 -19.53 2.63
C ASN A 69 19.18 -18.41 3.36
N ASP A 70 19.67 -17.18 3.20
CA ASP A 70 19.08 -15.98 3.76
C ASP A 70 18.32 -15.23 2.64
N THR A 71 17.01 -15.10 2.79
CA THR A 71 16.16 -14.34 1.87
C THR A 71 15.65 -13.10 2.57
N THR A 72 15.94 -11.94 2.00
CA THR A 72 15.35 -10.66 2.45
C THR A 72 14.42 -10.14 1.37
N GLN A 73 13.15 -9.97 1.72
CA GLN A 73 12.14 -9.42 0.83
C GLN A 73 11.69 -8.05 1.34
N VAL A 74 11.81 -7.04 0.49
CA VAL A 74 11.42 -5.67 0.80
C VAL A 74 10.24 -5.30 -0.10
N HIS A 75 9.11 -4.99 0.52
CA HIS A 75 7.92 -4.46 -0.13
C HIS A 75 7.74 -3.01 0.29
N SER A 76 7.54 -2.12 -0.68
CA SER A 76 7.27 -0.70 -0.42
C SER A 76 6.15 -0.23 -1.34
N VAL A 77 5.10 0.32 -0.75
CA VAL A 77 3.94 0.87 -1.45
C VAL A 77 3.84 2.35 -1.10
N ILE A 78 3.65 3.20 -2.10
CA ILE A 78 3.42 4.63 -1.94
C ILE A 78 2.01 4.93 -2.43
N ARG A 79 1.20 5.60 -1.60
CA ARG A 79 -0.12 6.10 -1.99
C ARG A 79 -0.11 7.62 -1.94
N LEU A 80 -0.66 8.25 -2.98
CA LEU A 80 -0.76 9.70 -3.12
C LEU A 80 -2.21 10.09 -3.36
N PHE A 81 -2.66 11.17 -2.72
CA PHE A 81 -4.01 11.70 -2.86
C PHE A 81 -3.95 13.04 -3.61
N LEU A 82 -4.43 13.05 -4.85
CA LEU A 82 -4.49 14.23 -5.69
C LEU A 82 -5.94 14.59 -5.96
N ILE A 83 -6.25 15.88 -5.89
CA ILE A 83 -7.53 16.43 -6.30
C ILE A 83 -7.33 17.45 -7.43
N LYS A 84 -8.29 17.53 -8.35
CA LYS A 84 -8.31 18.52 -9.44
C LYS A 84 -9.66 19.20 -9.49
N ALA A 85 -9.68 20.52 -9.53
CA ALA A 85 -10.89 21.31 -9.68
C ALA A 85 -11.17 21.61 -11.16
N SER A 86 -12.40 21.37 -11.62
CA SER A 86 -12.86 21.75 -12.97
C SER A 86 -14.18 22.50 -12.90
N VAL A 87 -14.30 23.59 -13.66
CA VAL A 87 -15.56 24.32 -13.83
C VAL A 87 -16.34 23.63 -14.93
N VAL A 88 -17.58 23.24 -14.64
CA VAL A 88 -18.51 22.70 -15.64
C VAL A 88 -19.42 23.84 -16.07
N ASN A 89 -19.35 24.22 -17.35
CA ASN A 89 -20.32 25.14 -17.95
C ASN A 89 -21.48 24.30 -18.51
N ASN A 90 -22.59 24.23 -17.78
CA ASN A 90 -23.82 23.64 -18.31
C ASN A 90 -24.44 24.63 -19.31
N GLY A 91 -24.04 24.51 -20.59
CA GLY A 91 -24.75 25.17 -21.69
C GLY A 91 -26.16 24.59 -21.78
N ILE A 92 -27.15 25.39 -21.39
CA ILE A 92 -28.58 25.13 -21.64
C ILE A 92 -28.78 25.13 -23.15
N SER A 93 -28.78 23.94 -23.76
CA SER A 93 -29.17 23.76 -25.15
C SER A 93 -30.69 23.81 -25.24
N HIS A 94 -31.24 25.01 -25.43
CA HIS A 94 -32.62 25.17 -25.86
C HIS A 94 -32.69 24.85 -27.36
N GLY A 95 -33.25 23.69 -27.68
CA GLY A 95 -33.72 23.31 -29.01
C GLY A 95 -35.17 22.88 -28.91
#